data_AF-A0A7W1LPB2-F1
#
_entry.id   AF-A0A7W1LPB2-F1
#
_cell.length_a   1.000
_cell.length_b   1.000
_cell.length_c   1.000
_cell.angle_alpha   90.00
_cell.angle_beta   90.00
_cell.angle_gamma   90.00
#
_symmetry.space_group_name_H-M   'P 1'
#
loop_
_entity.id
_entity.type
_entity.pdbx_description
1 polymer ?
#
loop_
_entity_poly.entity_id
_entity_poly.type
_entity_poly.pdbx_seq_one_letter_code
_entity_poly.pdbx_strand_id
1 'polypeptide(L)'
;MIAALRYEWFRLTTVRSTYWLIAVTLGFTLIVTGLVAWRLPESGPLSGGSEPLALLLTLGASTGVPPLFAPYVIGIIGVFSFGHEYRHGMIRATLTALPNRYFVVIAKVLTVGVVAAVVSLACSGIALLAGTVFGVDLPIASKETGGLVLGVLAYTVMFSWAGLAFAGLIRNQTAAVALLV
;
A
#
# COMPACT_ATOMS: atom_id res chain seq x y z
N MET A 1 -11.52 23.24 -1.88
CA MET A 1 -10.98 21.95 -1.40
C MET A 1 -11.68 20.74 -2.03
N ILE A 2 -13.02 20.65 -1.98
CA ILE A 2 -13.79 19.51 -2.55
C ILE A 2 -13.52 19.29 -4.05
N ALA A 3 -13.42 20.36 -4.85
CA ALA A 3 -13.12 20.26 -6.28
C ALA A 3 -11.74 19.61 -6.56
N ALA A 4 -10.71 19.96 -5.77
CA ALA A 4 -9.38 19.37 -5.88
C ALA A 4 -9.40 17.88 -5.56
N LEU A 5 -10.14 17.49 -4.51
CA LEU A 5 -10.24 16.11 -4.07
C LEU A 5 -11.00 15.24 -5.08
N ARG A 6 -12.10 15.75 -5.65
CA ARG A 6 -12.83 15.07 -6.74
C ARG A 6 -11.96 14.89 -7.99
N TYR A 7 -11.19 15.92 -8.35
CA TYR A 7 -10.25 15.84 -9.48
C TYR A 7 -9.18 14.76 -9.27
N GLU A 8 -8.50 14.76 -8.12
CA GLU A 8 -7.47 13.77 -7.84
C GLU A 8 -8.03 12.36 -7.72
N TRP A 9 -9.21 12.20 -7.12
CA TRP A 9 -9.87 10.90 -7.02
C TRP A 9 -10.21 10.34 -8.40
N PHE A 10 -10.83 11.14 -9.26
CA PHE A 10 -11.16 10.72 -10.63
C PHE A 10 -9.90 10.40 -11.43
N ARG A 11 -8.85 11.21 -11.27
CA ARG A 11 -7.58 10.98 -11.95
C ARG A 11 -6.91 9.68 -11.50
N LEU A 12 -6.77 9.43 -10.20
CA LEU A 12 -6.14 8.20 -9.70
C LEU A 12 -6.93 6.94 -10.10
N THR A 13 -8.26 7.03 -10.13
CA THR A 13 -9.16 5.94 -10.52
C THR A 13 -9.33 5.79 -12.03
N THR A 14 -8.80 6.68 -12.88
CA THR A 14 -8.90 6.51 -14.34
C THR A 14 -7.58 6.08 -14.98
N VAL A 15 -6.47 6.23 -14.27
CA VAL A 15 -5.15 5.84 -14.76
C VAL A 15 -4.99 4.32 -14.69
N ARG A 16 -4.75 3.69 -15.85
CA ARG A 16 -4.59 2.23 -15.98
C ARG A 16 -3.46 1.67 -15.10
N SER A 17 -2.38 2.41 -14.89
CA SER A 17 -1.26 1.93 -14.06
C SER A 17 -1.66 1.74 -12.60
N THR A 18 -2.60 2.53 -12.06
CA THR A 18 -3.11 2.34 -10.70
C THR A 18 -3.78 0.98 -10.54
N TYR A 19 -4.63 0.59 -11.50
CA TYR A 19 -5.31 -0.72 -11.48
C TYR A 19 -4.33 -1.88 -11.58
N TRP A 20 -3.33 -1.77 -12.47
CA TRP A 20 -2.31 -2.82 -12.61
C TRP A 20 -1.46 -2.96 -11.35
N LEU A 21 -1.04 -1.86 -10.72
CA LEU A 21 -0.28 -1.91 -9.47
C LEU A 21 -1.09 -2.54 -8.35
N ILE A 22 -2.36 -2.15 -8.18
CA ILE A 22 -3.25 -2.74 -7.18
C ILE A 22 -3.47 -4.23 -7.44
N ALA A 23 -3.74 -4.62 -8.69
CA ALA A 23 -3.97 -6.01 -9.06
C ALA A 23 -2.73 -6.88 -8.82
N VAL A 24 -1.54 -6.39 -9.18
CA VAL A 24 -0.27 -7.08 -8.92
C VAL A 24 -0.03 -7.21 -7.42
N THR A 25 -0.25 -6.15 -6.64
CA THR A 25 -0.11 -6.21 -5.18
C THR A 25 -1.04 -7.25 -4.57
N LEU A 26 -2.33 -7.20 -4.87
CA LEU A 26 -3.32 -8.14 -4.31
C LEU A 26 -3.07 -9.58 -4.77
N GLY A 27 -2.77 -9.78 -6.06
CA GLY A 27 -2.47 -11.09 -6.61
C GLY A 27 -1.21 -11.70 -6.01
N PHE A 28 -0.14 -10.91 -5.86
CA PHE A 28 1.09 -11.36 -5.21
C PHE A 28 0.85 -11.71 -3.74
N THR A 29 0.14 -10.86 -3.00
CA THR A 29 -0.23 -11.13 -1.60
C THR A 29 -1.04 -12.43 -1.49
N LEU A 30 -2.04 -12.63 -2.36
CA LEU A 30 -2.85 -13.85 -2.34
C LEU A 30 -2.01 -15.11 -2.59
N ILE A 31 -1.13 -15.09 -3.59
CA ILE A 31 -0.28 -16.23 -3.94
C ILE A 31 0.69 -16.52 -2.80
N VAL A 32 1.44 -15.51 -2.32
CA VAL A 32 2.49 -15.73 -1.33
C VAL A 32 1.89 -16.11 0.01
N THR A 33 0.87 -15.40 0.50
CA THR A 33 0.27 -15.74 1.78
C THR A 33 -0.44 -17.11 1.73
N GLY A 34 -1.03 -17.49 0.60
CA GLY A 34 -1.56 -18.84 0.40
C GLY A 34 -0.48 -19.93 0.43
N LEU A 35 0.65 -19.72 -0.25
CA LEU A 35 1.78 -20.65 -0.23
C LEU A 35 2.41 -20.77 1.16
N VAL A 36 2.54 -19.65 1.87
CA VAL A 36 3.03 -19.61 3.24
C VAL A 36 2.08 -20.39 4.14
N ALA A 37 0.79 -20.05 4.16
CA ALA A 37 -0.22 -20.73 4.97
C ALA A 37 -0.27 -22.24 4.70
N TRP A 38 -0.15 -22.67 3.44
CA TRP A 38 -0.10 -24.08 3.07
C TRP A 38 1.14 -24.82 3.60
N ARG A 39 2.28 -24.11 3.75
CA ARG A 39 3.54 -24.68 4.24
C ARG A 39 3.67 -24.65 5.76
N LEU A 40 2.81 -23.94 6.50
CA LEU A 40 2.86 -23.89 7.95
C LEU A 40 2.43 -25.25 8.53
N PRO A 41 3.29 -25.93 9.33
CA PRO A 41 2.88 -27.16 10.01
C PRO A 41 1.81 -26.87 11.07
N GLU A 42 0.76 -27.69 11.14
CA GLU A 42 -0.31 -27.58 12.16
C GLU A 42 0.21 -27.69 13.61
N SER A 43 1.40 -28.27 13.81
CA SER A 43 2.00 -28.55 15.13
C SER A 43 3.49 -28.17 15.23
N GLY A 44 3.86 -26.96 14.77
CA GLY A 44 5.24 -26.46 14.83
C GLY A 44 5.48 -25.41 15.93
N PRO A 45 6.73 -25.03 16.25
CA PRO A 45 7.05 -23.97 17.23
C PRO A 45 6.43 -22.59 16.92
N LEU A 46 5.92 -22.42 15.70
CA LEU A 46 5.27 -21.21 15.18
C LEU A 46 3.73 -21.33 15.14
N SER A 47 3.15 -22.40 15.69
CA SER A 47 1.69 -22.67 15.63
C SER A 47 0.89 -22.06 16.77
N GLY A 48 1.48 -21.19 17.60
CA GLY A 48 0.80 -20.56 18.74
C GLY A 48 0.99 -19.05 18.79
N GLY A 49 -0.09 -18.31 19.00
CA GLY A 49 -0.09 -16.87 19.24
C GLY A 49 -0.15 -16.00 17.98
N SER A 50 0.41 -14.78 18.04
CA SER A 50 0.41 -13.80 16.95
C SER A 50 1.51 -14.00 15.90
N GLU A 51 2.47 -14.89 16.16
CA GLU A 51 3.61 -15.21 15.27
C GLU A 51 3.20 -15.67 13.86
N PRO A 52 2.28 -16.64 13.69
CA PRO A 52 1.83 -17.05 12.36
C PRO A 52 1.09 -15.92 11.61
N LEU A 53 0.34 -15.08 12.33
CA LEU A 53 -0.28 -13.89 11.72
C LEU A 53 0.78 -12.90 11.24
N ALA A 54 1.78 -12.61 12.07
CA ALA A 54 2.87 -11.72 11.70
C ALA A 54 3.56 -12.23 10.44
N LEU A 55 3.85 -13.53 10.37
CA LEU A 55 4.48 -14.18 9.22
C LEU A 55 3.60 -14.12 7.95
N LEU A 56 2.28 -14.27 8.07
CA LEU A 56 1.35 -14.13 6.93
C LEU A 56 1.22 -12.68 6.44
N LEU A 57 1.17 -11.71 7.37
CA LEU A 57 1.08 -10.28 7.08
C LEU A 57 2.40 -9.74 6.50
N THR A 58 3.53 -10.30 6.92
CA THR A 58 4.85 -10.04 6.36
C THR A 58 5.19 -11.02 5.24
N LEU A 59 4.23 -11.67 4.56
CA LEU A 59 4.52 -12.49 3.37
C LEU A 59 5.68 -13.50 3.53
N GLY A 60 5.87 -14.05 4.73
CA GLY A 60 6.89 -15.06 5.01
C GLY A 60 8.23 -14.57 5.57
N ALA A 61 8.42 -13.28 5.89
CA ALA A 61 9.63 -12.94 6.64
C ALA A 61 9.49 -13.29 8.12
N SER A 62 10.51 -13.98 8.61
CA SER A 62 10.84 -14.04 10.02
C SER A 62 11.17 -12.64 10.56
N THR A 63 10.91 -12.48 11.86
CA THR A 63 11.25 -11.34 12.72
C THR A 63 12.60 -10.71 12.35
N GLY A 64 12.58 -9.58 11.63
CA GLY A 64 13.78 -8.77 11.37
C GLY A 64 13.81 -8.01 10.05
N VAL A 65 13.18 -8.53 8.99
CA VAL A 65 13.13 -7.85 7.69
C VAL A 65 11.78 -8.13 7.02
N PRO A 66 10.77 -7.26 7.11
CA PRO A 66 9.52 -7.54 6.42
C PRO A 66 9.75 -7.52 4.88
N PRO A 67 9.29 -8.50 4.09
CA PRO A 67 9.25 -8.46 2.64
C PRO A 67 8.07 -7.57 2.29
N LEU A 68 8.31 -6.27 2.31
CA LEU A 68 7.30 -5.23 2.17
C LEU A 68 6.89 -5.01 0.71
N PHE A 69 6.72 -6.08 -0.07
CA PHE A 69 6.39 -5.97 -1.49
C PHE A 69 5.15 -5.09 -1.72
N ALA A 70 4.10 -5.28 -0.91
CA ALA A 70 2.89 -4.48 -1.00
C ALA A 70 3.14 -2.97 -0.73
N PRO A 71 3.77 -2.56 0.39
CA PRO A 71 4.19 -1.17 0.60
C PRO A 71 5.06 -0.60 -0.53
N TYR A 72 6.03 -1.35 -1.07
CA TYR A 72 6.87 -0.85 -2.18
C TYR A 72 6.05 -0.52 -3.42
N VAL A 73 5.18 -1.45 -3.85
CA VAL A 73 4.35 -1.27 -5.05
C VAL A 73 3.32 -0.15 -4.84
N ILE A 74 2.73 -0.04 -3.65
CA ILE A 74 1.82 1.06 -3.30
C ILE A 74 2.59 2.39 -3.20
N GLY A 75 3.85 2.37 -2.76
CA GLY A 75 4.79 3.48 -2.80
C GLY A 75 4.92 4.09 -4.20
N ILE A 76 4.98 3.24 -5.22
CA ILE A 76 5.04 3.66 -6.64
C ILE A 76 3.75 4.41 -7.05
N ILE A 77 2.58 4.02 -6.54
CA ILE A 77 1.33 4.79 -6.77
C ILE A 77 1.47 6.21 -6.21
N GLY A 78 2.08 6.34 -5.02
CA GLY A 78 2.45 7.64 -4.44
C GLY A 78 3.36 8.45 -5.37
N VAL A 79 4.42 7.84 -5.90
CA VAL A 79 5.32 8.48 -6.87
C VAL A 79 4.58 8.96 -8.11
N PHE A 80 3.67 8.13 -8.64
CA PHE A 80 2.92 8.43 -9.86
C PHE A 80 1.92 9.58 -9.70
N SER A 81 1.46 9.86 -8.48
CA SER A 81 0.56 10.98 -8.18
C SER A 81 1.14 12.34 -8.60
N PHE A 82 2.43 12.60 -8.34
CA PHE A 82 3.12 13.78 -8.87
C PHE A 82 3.92 13.48 -10.15
N GLY A 83 4.50 12.28 -10.24
CA GLY A 83 5.36 11.88 -11.35
C GLY A 83 4.68 11.99 -12.71
N HIS A 84 3.41 11.57 -12.82
CA HIS A 84 2.67 11.71 -14.08
C HIS A 84 2.42 13.16 -14.49
N GLU A 85 2.23 14.07 -13.54
CA GLU A 85 2.05 15.49 -13.85
C GLU A 85 3.36 16.15 -14.31
N TYR A 86 4.48 15.81 -13.67
CA TYR A 86 5.79 16.30 -14.09
C TYR A 86 6.20 15.73 -15.45
N ARG A 87 5.98 14.44 -15.68
CA ARG A 87 6.34 13.77 -16.94
C ARG A 87 5.60 14.34 -18.15
N HIS A 88 4.34 14.72 -18.00
CA HIS A 88 3.52 15.25 -19.10
C HIS A 88 3.35 16.77 -19.05
N GLY A 89 4.04 17.48 -18.15
CA GLY A 89 3.95 18.94 -18.00
C GLY A 89 2.59 19.46 -17.50
N MET A 90 1.71 18.58 -17.04
CA MET A 90 0.32 18.90 -16.66
C MET A 90 0.20 19.71 -15.37
N ILE A 91 1.27 19.83 -14.58
CA ILE A 91 1.23 20.56 -13.31
C ILE A 91 0.85 22.05 -13.51
N ARG A 92 1.22 22.65 -14.65
CA ARG A 92 0.83 24.02 -14.98
C ARG A 92 -0.68 24.13 -15.20
N ALA A 93 -1.27 23.17 -15.93
CA ALA A 93 -2.71 23.10 -16.16
C ALA A 93 -3.50 22.84 -14.87
N THR A 94 -2.98 22.00 -13.98
CA THR A 94 -3.59 21.77 -12.66
C THR A 94 -3.61 23.06 -11.84
N LEU A 95 -2.49 23.80 -11.80
CA LEU A 95 -2.38 25.03 -11.01
C LEU A 95 -3.12 26.23 -11.62
N THR A 96 -3.37 26.24 -12.93
CA THR A 96 -4.25 27.26 -13.54
C THR A 96 -5.72 26.98 -13.24
N ALA A 97 -6.14 25.72 -13.22
CA ALA A 97 -7.51 25.34 -12.85
C ALA A 97 -7.77 25.43 -11.33
N LEU A 98 -6.75 25.15 -10.51
CA LEU A 98 -6.79 25.15 -9.05
C LEU A 98 -5.66 26.05 -8.50
N PRO A 99 -5.90 27.37 -8.37
CA PRO A 99 -4.85 28.35 -8.06
C PRO A 99 -4.22 28.19 -6.68
N ASN A 100 -4.86 27.46 -5.76
CA ASN A 100 -4.32 27.24 -4.43
C ASN A 100 -3.51 25.94 -4.35
N ARG A 101 -2.18 26.09 -4.45
CA ARG A 101 -1.19 25.00 -4.38
C ARG A 101 -1.32 24.10 -3.15
N TYR A 102 -1.71 24.65 -2.00
CA TYR A 102 -1.83 23.88 -0.76
C TYR A 102 -2.98 22.87 -0.83
N PHE A 103 -4.11 23.25 -1.43
CA PHE A 103 -5.25 22.35 -1.56
C PHE A 103 -4.98 21.20 -2.54
N VAL A 104 -4.14 21.41 -3.55
CA VAL A 104 -3.73 20.35 -4.48
C VAL A 104 -2.85 19.32 -3.76
N VAL A 105 -1.87 19.77 -2.98
CA VAL A 105 -0.99 18.88 -2.20
C VAL A 105 -1.81 18.07 -1.18
N ILE A 106 -2.67 18.73 -0.40
CA ILE A 106 -3.52 18.07 0.59
C ILE A 106 -4.46 17.05 -0.09
N ALA A 107 -5.06 17.42 -1.22
CA ALA A 107 -5.90 16.49 -1.97
C ALA A 107 -5.14 15.23 -2.38
N LYS A 108 -3.92 15.36 -2.93
CA LYS A 108 -3.10 14.21 -3.31
C LYS A 108 -2.70 13.34 -2.12
N VAL A 109 -2.29 13.95 -1.01
CA VAL A 109 -1.93 13.22 0.23
C VAL A 109 -3.12 12.42 0.73
N LEU A 110 -4.31 13.02 0.78
CA LEU A 110 -5.54 12.35 1.19
C LEU A 110 -5.93 11.22 0.23
N THR A 111 -5.94 11.47 -1.08
CA THR A 111 -6.37 10.44 -2.04
C THR A 111 -5.40 9.27 -2.11
N VAL A 112 -4.09 9.53 -2.10
CA VAL A 112 -3.07 8.46 -2.05
C VAL A 112 -3.14 7.71 -0.73
N GLY A 113 -3.31 8.42 0.40
CA GLY A 113 -3.45 7.80 1.71
C GLY A 113 -4.68 6.88 1.80
N VAL A 114 -5.83 7.31 1.27
CA VAL A 114 -7.05 6.50 1.22
C VAL A 114 -6.84 5.26 0.35
N VAL A 115 -6.26 5.39 -0.85
CA VAL A 115 -5.98 4.23 -1.72
C VAL A 115 -5.02 3.26 -1.03
N ALA A 116 -3.92 3.76 -0.45
CA ALA A 116 -2.95 2.94 0.27
C ALA A 116 -3.58 2.21 1.46
N ALA A 117 -4.42 2.88 2.25
CA ALA A 117 -5.13 2.29 3.37
C ALA A 117 -6.11 1.20 2.92
N VAL A 118 -6.90 1.44 1.87
CA VAL A 118 -7.86 0.45 1.32
C VAL A 118 -7.13 -0.79 0.81
N VAL A 119 -6.05 -0.62 0.04
CA VAL A 119 -5.27 -1.75 -0.48
C VAL A 119 -4.59 -2.51 0.66
N SER A 120 -4.04 -1.81 1.66
CA SER A 120 -3.44 -2.46 2.83
C SER A 120 -4.46 -3.29 3.60
N LEU A 121 -5.67 -2.77 3.83
CA LEU A 121 -6.74 -3.52 4.49
C LEU A 121 -7.17 -4.73 3.68
N ALA A 122 -7.24 -4.61 2.35
CA ALA A 122 -7.53 -5.74 1.47
C ALA A 122 -6.43 -6.82 1.55
N CYS A 123 -5.15 -6.43 1.54
CA CYS A 123 -4.03 -7.36 1.74
C CYS A 123 -4.10 -8.07 3.11
N SER A 124 -4.37 -7.32 4.19
CA SER A 124 -4.55 -7.90 5.53
C SER A 124 -5.74 -8.86 5.58
N GLY A 125 -6.85 -8.52 4.91
CA GLY A 125 -8.02 -9.38 4.79
C GLY A 125 -7.71 -10.68 4.04
N ILE A 126 -6.98 -10.60 2.92
CA ILE A 126 -6.50 -11.77 2.18
C ILE A 126 -5.63 -12.66 3.06
N ALA A 127 -4.73 -12.07 3.85
CA ALA A 127 -3.84 -12.83 4.73
C ALA A 127 -4.60 -13.55 5.85
N LEU A 128 -5.58 -12.89 6.46
CA LEU A 128 -6.47 -13.51 7.45
C LEU A 128 -7.29 -14.65 6.85
N LEU A 129 -7.89 -14.42 5.67
CA LEU A 129 -8.67 -15.44 4.96
C LEU A 129 -7.81 -16.66 4.61
N ALA A 130 -6.60 -16.45 4.10
CA ALA A 130 -5.67 -17.52 3.80
C ALA A 130 -5.38 -18.37 5.06
N GLY A 131 -5.09 -17.74 6.20
CA GLY A 131 -4.89 -18.48 7.45
C GLY A 131 -6.11 -19.29 7.87
N THR A 132 -7.33 -18.75 7.77
CA THR A 132 -8.56 -19.49 8.10
C THR A 132 -8.84 -20.67 7.17
N VAL A 133 -8.57 -20.53 5.86
CA VAL A 133 -8.82 -21.59 4.87
C VAL A 133 -7.85 -22.76 5.04
N PHE A 134 -6.60 -22.47 5.42
CA PHE A 134 -5.57 -23.49 5.64
C PHE A 134 -5.49 -23.98 7.11
N GLY A 135 -6.47 -23.64 7.96
CA GLY A 135 -6.55 -24.17 9.33
C GLY A 135 -5.52 -23.61 10.31
N VAL A 136 -4.91 -22.46 10.00
CA VAL A 136 -3.98 -21.78 10.91
C VAL A 136 -4.79 -21.15 12.05
N ASP A 137 -4.47 -21.51 13.29
CA ASP A 137 -5.15 -21.00 14.47
C ASP A 137 -4.75 -19.53 14.70
N LEU A 138 -5.57 -18.63 14.14
CA LEU A 138 -5.34 -17.19 14.20
C LEU A 138 -6.26 -16.57 15.26
N PRO A 139 -5.74 -15.78 16.21
CA PRO A 139 -6.57 -15.08 17.18
C PRO A 139 -7.21 -13.82 16.54
N ILE A 140 -8.18 -14.01 15.63
CA ILE A 140 -8.80 -12.97 14.76
C ILE A 140 -9.37 -11.79 15.56
N ALA A 141 -9.83 -12.02 16.79
CA ALA A 141 -10.44 -11.01 17.67
C ALA A 141 -9.50 -10.49 18.77
N SER A 142 -8.18 -10.69 18.64
CA SER A 142 -7.21 -10.21 19.64
C SER A 142 -6.76 -8.77 19.40
N LYS A 143 -6.38 -8.08 20.49
CA LYS A 143 -5.75 -6.75 20.41
C LYS A 143 -4.43 -6.78 19.63
N GLU A 144 -3.72 -7.90 19.66
CA GLU A 144 -2.44 -8.09 18.96
C GLU A 144 -2.63 -8.11 17.44
N THR A 145 -3.63 -8.84 16.94
CA THR A 145 -4.03 -8.83 15.52
C THR A 145 -4.39 -7.42 15.06
N GLY A 146 -5.19 -6.69 15.85
CA GLY A 146 -5.54 -5.31 15.55
C GLY A 146 -4.32 -4.38 15.47
N GLY A 147 -3.37 -4.55 16.40
CA GLY A 147 -2.11 -3.79 16.42
C GLY A 147 -1.24 -4.07 15.19
N LEU A 148 -1.13 -5.33 14.77
CA LEU A 148 -0.36 -5.73 13.59
C LEU A 148 -0.97 -5.19 12.29
N VAL A 149 -2.29 -5.30 12.12
CA VAL A 149 -3.00 -4.75 10.96
C VAL A 149 -2.87 -3.23 10.90
N LEU A 150 -3.02 -2.55 12.04
CA LEU A 150 -2.79 -1.10 12.13
C LEU A 150 -1.35 -0.71 11.81
N GLY A 151 -0.37 -1.49 12.27
CA GLY A 151 1.05 -1.27 11.98
C GLY A 151 1.35 -1.36 10.49
N VAL A 152 0.87 -2.42 9.83
CA VAL A 152 1.02 -2.60 8.37
C VAL A 152 0.30 -1.51 7.60
N LEU A 153 -0.90 -1.12 8.02
CA LEU A 153 -1.66 -0.01 7.43
C LEU A 153 -0.90 1.29 7.54
N ALA A 154 -0.47 1.67 8.74
CA ALA A 154 0.28 2.90 8.99
C ALA A 154 1.57 2.92 8.17
N TYR A 155 2.31 1.80 8.18
CA TYR A 155 3.54 1.67 7.40
C TYR A 155 3.29 1.87 5.90
N THR A 156 2.29 1.20 5.34
CA THR A 156 1.93 1.29 3.91
C THR A 156 1.54 2.71 3.51
N VAL A 157 0.73 3.39 4.34
CA VAL A 157 0.32 4.77 4.10
C VAL A 157 1.52 5.71 4.15
N MET A 158 2.37 5.60 5.18
CA MET A 158 3.58 6.43 5.29
C MET A 158 4.54 6.21 4.11
N PHE A 159 4.70 4.97 3.68
CA PHE A 159 5.55 4.63 2.53
C PHE A 159 4.99 5.20 1.22
N SER A 160 3.66 5.17 1.03
CA SER A 160 2.99 5.82 -0.10
C SER A 160 3.19 7.34 -0.13
N TRP A 161 3.16 7.99 1.04
CA TRP A 161 3.43 9.41 1.17
C TRP A 161 4.89 9.76 0.94
N ALA A 162 5.83 8.88 1.33
CA ALA A 162 7.24 9.05 1.00
C ALA A 162 7.45 9.07 -0.52
N GLY A 163 6.83 8.15 -1.26
CA GLY A 163 6.86 8.16 -2.73
C GLY A 163 6.29 9.42 -3.35
N LEU A 164 5.16 9.90 -2.83
CA LEU A 164 4.56 11.16 -3.24
C LEU A 164 5.50 12.35 -2.97
N ALA A 165 6.15 12.39 -1.80
CA ALA A 165 7.09 13.44 -1.42
C ALA A 165 8.33 13.44 -2.32
N PHE A 166 8.92 12.28 -2.60
CA PHE A 166 10.07 12.16 -3.50
C PHE A 166 9.75 12.64 -4.91
N ALA A 167 8.58 12.26 -5.45
CA ALA A 167 8.12 12.75 -6.75
C ALA A 167 7.92 14.27 -6.77
N GLY A 168 7.35 14.83 -5.69
CA GLY A 168 7.17 16.28 -5.51
C GLY A 168 8.47 17.06 -5.45
N LEU A 169 9.46 16.55 -4.72
CA LEU A 169 10.75 17.21 -4.50
C LEU A 169 11.68 17.11 -5.70
N ILE A 170 11.84 15.90 -6.26
CA ILE A 170 12.79 15.62 -7.34
C ILE A 170 12.24 16.10 -8.69
N ARG A 171 10.92 16.21 -8.84
CA ARG A 171 10.23 16.59 -10.08
C ARG A 171 10.58 15.71 -11.28
N ASN A 172 11.05 14.49 -11.02
CA ASN A 172 11.36 13.47 -12.03
C ASN A 172 10.81 12.12 -11.56
N GLN A 173 9.89 11.56 -12.35
CA GLN A 173 9.21 10.29 -12.03
C GLN A 173 10.22 9.14 -11.88
N THR A 174 11.16 9.00 -12.81
CA THR A 174 12.08 7.85 -12.83
C THR A 174 13.04 7.90 -11.64
N ALA A 175 13.60 9.07 -11.34
CA ALA A 175 14.49 9.26 -10.20
C ALA A 175 13.76 9.06 -8.86
N ALA A 176 12.49 9.48 -8.76
CA ALA A 176 11.69 9.26 -7.56
C ALA A 176 11.34 7.78 -7.32
N VAL A 177 11.08 7.00 -8.38
CA VAL A 177 10.93 5.54 -8.24
C VAL A 177 12.24 4.90 -7.78
N ALA A 178 13.37 5.28 -8.40
CA ALA A 178 14.68 4.71 -8.07
C ALA A 178 15.15 5.02 -6.63
N LEU A 179 14.65 6.11 -6.02
CA LEU A 179 14.99 6.47 -4.64
C LEU A 179 14.07 5.81 -3.61
N LEU A 180 12.88 5.40 -4.03
CA LEU A 180 11.90 4.73 -3.17
C LEU A 180 12.19 3.23 -3.01
N VAL A 181 12.77 2.60 -4.03
CA VAL A 181 13.15 1.18 -4.05
C VAL A 181 14.54 1.00 -3.46
#